data_AF-A0A0C9ZSY1-F1
#
_entry.id   AF-A0A0C9ZSY1-F1
#
_cell.length_a   1.000
_cell.length_b   1.000
_cell.length_c   1.000
_cell.angle_alpha   90.00
_cell.angle_beta   90.00
_cell.angle_gamma   90.00
#
_symmetry.space_group_name_H-M   'P 1'
#
loop_
_entity.id
_entity.type
_entity.pdbx_description
1 polymer ?
#
loop_
_entity_poly.entity_id
_entity_poly.type
_entity_poly.pdbx_seq_one_letter_code
_entity_poly.pdbx_strand_id
1 'polypeptide(L)'
;MPYTKNSYRRTLRGFKLHNLWAEKHTRAFLDLKAVPVSKPILQAPQYDGSNFVVTSDGCMEGFAAVLSQRVHTQNPSGKWTERLHPIAFASK
;
A
#
# COMPACT_ATOMS: atom_id res chain seq x y z
N MET A 1 14.67 -27.81 12.22
CA MET A 1 15.80 -26.85 12.07
C MET A 1 15.25 -25.44 12.13
N PRO A 2 15.58 -24.61 13.14
CA PRO A 2 15.07 -23.23 13.22
C PRO A 2 15.80 -22.34 12.19
N TYR A 3 15.04 -21.51 11.47
CA TYR A 3 15.59 -20.55 10.51
C TYR A 3 16.24 -19.37 11.26
N THR A 4 17.43 -18.93 10.82
CA THR A 4 18.06 -17.70 11.30
C THR A 4 17.74 -16.56 10.33
N LYS A 5 17.76 -15.30 10.82
CA LYS A 5 17.50 -14.10 9.99
C LYS A 5 18.41 -14.04 8.75
N ASN A 6 19.65 -14.51 8.88
CA ASN A 6 20.61 -14.56 7.78
C ASN A 6 20.32 -15.67 6.77
N SER A 7 19.93 -16.87 7.22
CA SER A 7 19.55 -17.94 6.29
C SER A 7 18.28 -17.58 5.53
N TYR A 8 17.28 -16.99 6.21
CA TYR A 8 16.06 -16.49 5.57
C TYR A 8 16.34 -15.43 4.49
N ARG A 9 17.16 -14.41 4.81
CA ARG A 9 17.55 -13.36 3.85
C ARG A 9 18.28 -13.91 2.63
N ARG A 10 19.16 -14.88 2.82
CA ARG A 10 19.91 -15.53 1.73
C ARG A 10 18.97 -16.31 0.81
N THR A 11 18.02 -17.06 1.37
CA THR A 11 17.01 -17.80 0.59
C THR A 11 16.14 -16.84 -0.23
N LEU A 12 15.64 -15.75 0.37
CA LEU A 12 14.84 -14.76 -0.37
C LEU A 12 15.62 -14.09 -1.50
N ARG A 13 16.90 -13.77 -1.29
CA ARG A 13 17.74 -13.16 -2.35
C ARG A 13 18.04 -14.12 -3.50
N GLY A 14 18.14 -15.41 -3.20
CA GLY A 14 18.44 -16.47 -4.17
C GLY A 14 17.23 -16.92 -4.99
N PHE A 15 16.01 -16.82 -4.45
CA PHE A 15 14.80 -17.21 -5.15
C PHE A 15 14.44 -16.17 -6.23
N LYS A 16 14.77 -16.47 -7.49
CA LYS A 16 14.47 -15.60 -8.63
C LYS A 16 13.14 -16.01 -9.26
N LEU A 17 12.16 -15.12 -9.20
CA LEU A 17 10.87 -15.32 -9.84
C LEU A 17 10.90 -15.29 -11.36
N HIS A 18 12.02 -14.88 -12.00
CA HIS A 18 12.04 -14.63 -13.45
C HIS A 18 11.53 -15.80 -14.30
N ASN A 19 11.93 -17.03 -13.99
CA ASN A 19 11.49 -18.24 -14.71
C ASN A 19 10.07 -18.70 -14.35
N LEU A 20 9.51 -18.18 -13.26
CA LEU A 20 8.15 -18.48 -12.80
C LEU A 20 7.18 -17.33 -13.11
N TRP A 21 7.69 -16.18 -13.57
CA TRP A 21 6.92 -14.99 -13.84
C TRP A 21 6.29 -15.07 -15.23
N ALA A 22 5.06 -15.56 -15.27
CA ALA A 22 4.24 -15.57 -16.47
C ALA A 22 3.47 -14.25 -16.67
N GLU A 23 2.96 -14.04 -17.87
CA GLU A 23 2.15 -12.86 -18.25
C GLU A 23 0.97 -12.60 -17.30
N LYS A 24 0.30 -13.67 -16.83
CA LYS A 24 -0.80 -13.56 -15.84
C LYS A 24 -0.37 -12.86 -14.54
N HIS A 25 0.90 -13.00 -14.14
CA HIS A 25 1.42 -12.33 -12.94
C HIS A 25 1.67 -10.85 -13.21
N THR A 26 2.15 -10.49 -14.40
CA THR A 26 2.25 -9.08 -14.82
C THR A 26 0.88 -8.41 -14.79
N ARG A 27 -0.14 -9.07 -15.36
CA ARG A 27 -1.51 -8.55 -15.35
C ARG A 27 -2.03 -8.35 -13.93
N ALA A 28 -1.94 -9.39 -13.08
CA ALA A 28 -2.35 -9.29 -11.68
C ALA A 28 -1.59 -8.18 -10.93
N PHE A 29 -0.29 -8.02 -11.18
CA PHE A 29 0.52 -6.96 -10.56
C PHE A 29 0.09 -5.55 -11.01
N LEU A 30 -0.21 -5.37 -12.29
CA LEU A 30 -0.73 -4.11 -12.82
C LEU A 30 -2.13 -3.80 -12.26
N ASP A 31 -3.00 -4.80 -12.18
CA ASP A 31 -4.33 -4.66 -11.57
C ASP A 31 -4.20 -4.23 -10.11
N LEU A 32 -3.31 -4.88 -9.34
CA LEU A 32 -3.02 -4.53 -7.96
C LEU A 32 -2.40 -3.13 -7.80
N LYS A 33 -1.64 -2.65 -8.79
CA LYS A 33 -1.12 -1.26 -8.79
C LYS A 33 -2.21 -0.24 -9.11
N ALA A 34 -3.19 -0.58 -9.93
CA ALA A 34 -4.29 0.30 -10.29
C ALA A 34 -5.27 0.52 -9.14
N VAL A 35 -5.53 -0.51 -8.34
CA VAL A 35 -6.46 -0.44 -7.18
C VAL A 35 -6.15 0.70 -6.21
N PRO A 36 -4.93 0.86 -5.65
CA PRO A 36 -4.64 1.88 -4.64
C PRO A 36 -4.67 3.30 -5.18
N VAL A 37 -4.54 3.50 -6.50
CA VAL A 37 -4.59 4.82 -7.16
C VAL A 37 -5.96 5.15 -7.74
N SER A 38 -6.96 4.29 -7.50
CA SER A 38 -8.31 4.44 -8.02
C SER A 38 -9.32 4.65 -6.89
N LYS A 39 -10.48 5.25 -7.22
CA LYS A 39 -11.62 5.27 -6.30
C LYS A 39 -12.15 3.83 -6.09
N PRO A 40 -12.62 3.48 -4.88
CA PRO A 40 -12.80 4.33 -3.70
C PRO A 40 -11.58 4.36 -2.75
N ILE A 41 -10.45 3.75 -3.13
CA ILE A 41 -9.28 3.66 -2.26
C ILE A 41 -8.62 5.03 -2.14
N LEU A 42 -8.16 5.60 -3.26
CA LEU A 42 -7.63 6.96 -3.31
C LEU A 42 -8.78 7.96 -3.17
N GLN A 43 -8.66 8.87 -2.21
CA GLN A 43 -9.63 9.93 -1.95
C GLN A 43 -8.99 11.30 -2.19
N ALA A 44 -9.83 12.27 -2.57
CA ALA A 44 -9.41 13.66 -2.59
C ALA A 44 -9.22 14.19 -1.16
N PRO A 45 -8.31 15.14 -0.93
CA PRO A 45 -8.16 15.76 0.39
C PRO A 45 -9.43 16.51 0.78
N GLN A 46 -9.78 16.45 2.07
CA GLN A 46 -10.86 17.20 2.69
C GLN A 46 -10.26 18.34 3.53
N TYR A 47 -10.68 19.58 3.27
CA TYR A 47 -10.21 20.78 3.95
C TYR A 47 -11.26 21.29 4.95
N ASP A 48 -11.82 20.39 5.73
CA ASP A 48 -12.90 20.64 6.70
C ASP A 48 -12.40 20.71 8.16
N GLY A 49 -11.09 20.75 8.36
CA GLY A 49 -10.45 20.68 9.67
C GLY A 49 -10.10 19.26 10.13
N SER A 50 -10.43 18.23 9.34
CA SER A 50 -9.98 16.87 9.61
C SER A 50 -8.46 16.72 9.49
N ASN A 51 -7.88 15.92 10.38
CA ASN A 51 -6.43 15.74 10.45
C ASN A 51 -5.91 14.90 9.29
N PHE A 52 -4.81 15.38 8.69
CA PHE A 52 -3.96 14.56 7.82
C PHE A 52 -3.07 13.63 8.67
N VAL A 53 -2.88 12.41 8.20
CA VAL A 53 -2.00 11.40 8.79
C VAL A 53 -0.88 11.10 7.80
N VAL A 54 0.36 11.27 8.23
CA VAL A 54 1.55 10.88 7.46
C VAL A 54 2.10 9.60 8.07
N THR A 55 2.16 8.54 7.26
CA THR A 55 2.88 7.31 7.59
C THR A 55 4.11 7.24 6.71
N SER A 56 5.30 7.15 7.29
CA SER A 56 6.55 7.04 6.55
C SER A 56 7.40 5.89 7.04
N ASP A 57 8.15 5.29 6.11
CA ASP A 57 9.15 4.27 6.41
C ASP A 57 10.40 4.53 5.57
N GLY A 58 11.57 4.26 6.15
CA GLY A 58 12.87 4.52 5.54
C GLY A 58 13.83 3.37 5.77
N CYS A 59 14.62 3.07 4.76
CA CYS A 59 15.73 2.12 4.86
C CYS A 59 16.99 2.69 4.22
N MET A 60 18.07 1.92 4.21
CA MET A 60 19.36 2.32 3.66
C MET A 60 19.30 2.73 2.18
N GLU A 61 18.32 2.20 1.43
CA GLU A 61 18.20 2.39 -0.02
C GLU A 61 17.19 3.48 -0.41
N GLY A 62 16.32 3.91 0.51
CA GLY A 62 15.27 4.88 0.17
C GLY A 62 14.27 5.14 1.28
N PHE A 63 13.37 6.09 1.02
CA PHE A 63 12.35 6.57 1.94
C PHE A 63 11.00 6.68 1.23
N ALA A 64 9.93 6.24 1.89
CA ALA A 64 8.58 6.30 1.35
C ALA A 64 7.60 6.85 2.38
N ALA A 65 6.54 7.49 1.89
CA ALA A 65 5.47 8.01 2.72
C ALA A 65 4.10 7.89 2.06
N VAL A 66 3.06 7.78 2.88
CA VAL A 66 1.64 7.85 2.50
C VAL A 66 0.99 8.96 3.30
N LEU A 67 0.38 9.91 2.59
CA LEU A 67 -0.51 10.91 3.16
C LEU A 67 -1.93 10.37 3.12
N SER A 68 -2.64 10.40 4.25
CA SER A 68 -4.00 9.86 4.39
C SER A 68 -4.92 10.75 5.21
N GLN A 69 -6.22 10.59 5.08
CA GLN A 69 -7.24 11.19 5.97
C GLN A 69 -8.31 10.17 6.35
N ARG A 70 -8.91 10.35 7.53
CA ARG A 70 -10.10 9.59 7.95
C ARG A 70 -11.32 10.11 7.21
N VAL A 71 -12.05 9.21 6.56
CA VAL A 71 -13.28 9.54 5.82
C VAL A 71 -14.44 8.75 6.43
N HIS A 72 -15.50 9.46 6.78
CA HIS A 72 -16.76 8.87 7.20
C HIS A 72 -17.61 8.54 5.97
N THR A 73 -17.97 7.27 5.82
CA THR A 73 -18.88 6.82 4.76
C THR A 73 -20.04 6.07 5.37
N GLN A 74 -21.24 6.38 4.88
CA GLN A 74 -22.44 5.64 5.22
C GLN A 74 -22.56 4.45 4.27
N ASN A 75 -22.72 3.25 4.82
CA ASN A 75 -22.99 2.08 3.99
C ASN A 75 -24.46 2.09 3.51
N PRO A 76 -24.85 1.21 2.56
CA PRO A 76 -26.24 1.13 2.10
C PRO A 76 -27.27 0.81 3.18
N SER A 77 -26.85 0.27 4.33
CA SER A 77 -27.74 0.01 5.48
C SER A 77 -27.88 1.21 6.42
N GLY A 78 -27.34 2.39 6.07
CA GLY A 78 -27.41 3.59 6.90
C GLY A 78 -26.38 3.67 8.03
N LYS A 79 -25.53 2.65 8.20
CA LYS A 79 -24.49 2.61 9.24
C LYS A 79 -23.26 3.40 8.78
N TRP A 80 -22.80 4.30 9.64
CA TRP A 80 -21.56 5.03 9.44
C TRP A 80 -20.34 4.16 9.75
N THR A 81 -19.33 4.26 8.88
CA THR A 81 -18.00 3.69 9.09
C THR A 81 -16.95 4.76 8.85
N GLU A 82 -15.92 4.77 9.68
CA GLU A 82 -14.74 5.60 9.48
C GLU A 82 -13.61 4.72 8.93
N ARG A 83 -12.92 5.20 7.89
CA ARG A 83 -11.74 4.52 7.33
C ARG A 83 -10.65 5.52 7.02
N LEU A 84 -9.41 5.11 7.19
CA LEU A 84 -8.24 5.87 6.74
C LEU A 84 -8.02 5.62 5.25
N HIS A 85 -8.12 6.66 4.43
CA HIS A 85 -7.93 6.59 2.99
C HIS A 85 -6.64 7.32 2.57
N PRO A 86 -5.85 6.74 1.65
CA PRO A 86 -4.74 7.46 1.05
C PRO A 86 -5.23 8.63 0.20
N ILE A 87 -4.44 9.69 0.21
CA ILE A 87 -4.59 10.90 -0.61
C ILE A 87 -3.43 11.01 -1.59
N ALA A 88 -2.22 10.68 -1.13
CA ALA A 88 -1.01 10.72 -1.94
C ALA A 88 0.03 9.72 -1.45
N PHE A 89 0.90 9.31 -2.36
CA PHE A 89 2.06 8.46 -2.11
C PHE A 89 3.33 9.21 -2.52
N ALA A 90 4.40 9.05 -1.76
CA ALA A 90 5.71 9.60 -2.07
C ALA A 90 6.81 8.53 -1.88
N SER A 91 7.82 8.54 -2.75
CA SER A 91 8.99 7.66 -2.69
C SER A 91 10.22 8.43 -3.15
N LYS A 92 11.35 8.25 -2.48
CA LYS A 92 12.64 8.86 -2.79
C LYS A 92 13.80 7.93 -2.50
#